data_AF-A0A3E0WV38-F1
#
_entry.id   AF-A0A3E0WV38-F1
#
_cell.length_a   1.000
_cell.length_b   1.000
_cell.length_c   1.000
_cell.angle_alpha   90.00
_cell.angle_beta   90.00
_cell.angle_gamma   90.00
#
_symmetry.space_group_name_H-M   'P 1'
#
loop_
_entity.id
_entity.type
_entity.pdbx_description
1 polymer ?
#
loop_
_entity_poly.entity_id
_entity_poly.type
_entity_poly.pdbx_seq_one_letter_code
_entity_poly.pdbx_strand_id
1 'polypeptide(L)'
;MKKVMVRAWEIAKQGQAKFGGKVKEYFAQALKMAWAETRKVVITTTSGSRKWKSWVARITGKDARFGFAREFVNPVAESGMAGKEFELNNGVYEVCNAGERKFIKVIDGQVINVSKSEVVA
;
A
#
# COMPACT_ATOMS: atom_id res chain seq x y z
N MET A 1 1.84 3.69 -18.90
CA MET A 1 0.67 3.07 -19.57
C MET A 1 0.83 1.59 -19.91
N LYS A 2 1.94 1.13 -20.54
CA LYS A 2 2.10 -0.30 -20.91
C LYS A 2 1.83 -1.29 -19.76
N LYS A 3 2.32 -0.98 -18.55
CA LYS A 3 2.08 -1.81 -17.35
C LYS A 3 0.61 -1.94 -16.97
N VAL A 4 -0.19 -0.88 -17.10
CA VAL A 4 -1.63 -0.89 -16.75
C VAL A 4 -2.42 -1.76 -17.73
N MET A 5 -2.10 -1.69 -19.03
CA MET A 5 -2.79 -2.51 -20.04
C MET A 5 -2.46 -4.00 -19.90
N VAL A 6 -1.19 -4.34 -19.63
CA VAL A 6 -0.79 -5.72 -19.34
C VAL A 6 -1.53 -6.23 -18.09
N ARG A 7 -1.57 -5.41 -17.03
CA ARG A 7 -2.27 -5.76 -15.79
C ARG A 7 -3.78 -5.92 -16.00
N ALA A 8 -4.41 -5.04 -16.77
CA ALA A 8 -5.82 -5.15 -17.14
C ALA A 8 -6.09 -6.45 -17.94
N TRP A 9 -5.19 -6.82 -18.84
CA TRP A 9 -5.32 -8.08 -19.58
C TRP A 9 -5.21 -9.31 -18.66
N GLU A 10 -4.31 -9.29 -17.68
CA GLU A 10 -4.20 -10.35 -16.67
C GLU A 10 -5.47 -10.47 -15.82
N ILE A 11 -5.98 -9.35 -15.31
CA ILE A 11 -7.21 -9.31 -14.51
C ILE A 11 -8.40 -9.81 -15.34
N ALA A 12 -8.49 -9.43 -16.62
CA ALA A 12 -9.53 -9.91 -17.53
C ALA A 12 -9.44 -11.42 -17.77
N LYS A 13 -8.23 -11.98 -17.94
CA LYS A 13 -8.03 -13.44 -18.03
C LYS A 13 -8.41 -14.18 -16.75
N GLN A 14 -8.14 -13.59 -15.58
CA GLN A 14 -8.59 -14.16 -14.30
C GLN A 14 -10.12 -14.18 -14.19
N GLY A 15 -10.80 -13.11 -14.64
CA GLY A 15 -12.25 -13.07 -14.73
C GLY A 15 -12.79 -14.17 -15.65
N GLN A 16 -12.21 -14.30 -16.85
CA GLN A 16 -12.56 -15.35 -17.80
C GLN A 16 -12.37 -16.75 -17.20
N ALA A 17 -11.25 -17.01 -16.52
CA ALA A 17 -10.97 -18.32 -15.92
C ALA A 17 -11.96 -18.69 -14.80
N LYS A 18 -12.47 -17.69 -14.05
CA LYS A 18 -13.41 -17.91 -12.94
C LYS A 18 -14.87 -18.01 -13.39
N PHE A 19 -15.25 -17.23 -14.40
CA PHE A 19 -16.67 -17.02 -14.75
C PHE A 19 -17.01 -17.42 -16.20
N GLY A 20 -16.03 -17.85 -17.00
CA GLY A 20 -16.22 -18.18 -18.41
C GLY A 20 -16.31 -16.94 -19.32
N GLY A 21 -16.73 -17.14 -20.58
CA GLY A 21 -16.90 -16.05 -21.56
C GLY A 21 -15.61 -15.65 -22.29
N LYS A 22 -15.59 -14.42 -22.84
CA LYS A 22 -14.45 -13.88 -23.61
C LYS A 22 -13.71 -12.80 -22.82
N VAL A 23 -12.38 -12.80 -22.86
CA VAL A 23 -11.52 -11.80 -22.18
C VAL A 23 -11.97 -10.35 -22.44
N LYS A 24 -12.36 -10.04 -23.67
CA LYS A 24 -12.80 -8.70 -24.08
C LYS A 24 -14.02 -8.18 -23.30
N GLU A 25 -14.87 -9.08 -22.79
CA GLU A 25 -16.06 -8.72 -22.01
C GLU A 25 -15.67 -8.18 -20.62
N TYR A 26 -14.55 -8.65 -20.08
CA TYR A 26 -14.03 -8.22 -18.77
C TYR A 26 -13.11 -7.00 -18.87
N PHE A 27 -12.70 -6.60 -20.07
CA PHE A 27 -11.59 -5.66 -20.26
C PHE A 27 -11.87 -4.27 -19.67
N ALA A 28 -13.10 -3.77 -19.80
CA ALA A 28 -13.47 -2.45 -19.25
C ALA A 28 -13.36 -2.42 -17.71
N GLN A 29 -13.84 -3.46 -17.03
CA GLN A 29 -13.75 -3.55 -15.58
C GLN A 29 -12.32 -3.84 -15.11
N ALA A 30 -11.61 -4.71 -15.83
CA ALA A 30 -10.21 -5.01 -15.57
C ALA A 30 -9.31 -3.77 -15.70
N LEU A 31 -9.61 -2.88 -16.63
CA LEU A 31 -8.90 -1.62 -16.79
C LEU A 31 -9.13 -0.67 -15.61
N LYS A 32 -10.37 -0.57 -15.11
CA LYS A 32 -10.68 0.21 -13.90
C LYS A 32 -9.91 -0.30 -12.69
N MET A 33 -9.87 -1.62 -12.49
CA MET A 33 -9.11 -2.25 -11.41
C MET A 33 -7.61 -1.98 -11.54
N ALA A 34 -7.05 -2.20 -12.74
CA ALA A 34 -5.63 -1.95 -12.98
C ALA A 34 -5.22 -0.49 -12.77
N TRP A 35 -6.09 0.47 -13.11
CA TRP A 35 -5.85 1.89 -12.81
C TRP A 35 -5.95 2.19 -11.32
N ALA A 36 -6.90 1.58 -10.62
CA ALA A 36 -7.03 1.73 -9.17
C ALA A 36 -5.76 1.26 -8.45
N GLU A 37 -5.15 0.15 -8.88
CA GLU A 37 -3.88 -0.35 -8.32
C GLU A 37 -2.71 0.64 -8.44
N THR A 38 -2.75 1.58 -9.39
CA THR A 38 -1.69 2.60 -9.56
C THR A 38 -1.87 3.82 -8.67
N ARG A 39 -3.03 3.97 -8.04
CA ARG A 39 -3.33 5.12 -7.19
C ARG A 39 -2.42 5.08 -5.97
N LYS A 40 -1.93 6.27 -5.64
CA LYS A 40 -1.14 6.48 -4.44
C LYS A 40 -1.98 7.24 -3.42
N VAL A 41 -1.67 7.03 -2.16
CA VAL A 41 -2.28 7.73 -1.03
C VAL A 41 -1.18 8.49 -0.31
N VAL A 42 -1.51 9.67 0.19
CA VAL A 42 -0.62 10.43 1.07
C VAL A 42 -1.10 10.23 2.50
N ILE A 43 -0.19 9.84 3.37
CA ILE A 43 -0.45 9.81 4.81
C ILE A 43 0.46 10.80 5.52
N THR A 44 -0.06 11.41 6.58
CA THR A 44 0.70 12.38 7.38
C THR A 44 0.98 11.80 8.76
N THR A 45 2.21 11.98 9.21
CA THR A 45 2.63 11.75 10.60
C THR A 45 3.17 13.03 11.18
N THR A 46 3.28 13.14 12.50
CA THR A 46 4.02 14.25 13.13
C THR A 46 5.51 14.17 12.77
N SER A 47 6.26 15.26 12.93
CA SER A 47 7.73 15.26 12.78
C SER A 47 8.43 14.29 13.74
N GLY A 48 7.74 13.93 14.83
CA GLY A 48 8.27 13.16 15.94
C GLY A 48 9.22 13.99 16.81
N SER A 49 9.88 13.32 17.75
CA SER A 49 10.88 13.91 18.64
C SER A 49 12.14 13.06 18.69
N ARG A 50 13.13 13.45 19.49
CA ARG A 50 14.33 12.63 19.71
C ARG A 50 14.00 11.27 20.31
N LYS A 51 13.05 11.22 21.25
CA LYS A 51 12.61 10.00 21.96
C LYS A 51 11.53 9.23 21.19
N TRP A 52 10.62 9.94 20.54
CA TRP A 52 9.43 9.37 19.91
C TRP A 52 9.45 9.63 18.41
N LYS A 53 10.01 8.70 17.65
CA LYS A 53 10.22 8.86 16.20
C LYS A 53 8.93 8.63 15.42
N SER A 54 8.81 9.33 14.30
CA SER A 54 7.80 9.08 13.28
C SER A 54 8.45 8.56 11.99
N TRP A 55 7.91 7.46 11.47
CA TRP A 55 8.39 6.77 10.28
C TRP A 55 7.30 5.89 9.68
N VAL A 56 7.44 5.57 8.40
CA VAL A 56 6.60 4.62 7.69
C VAL A 56 7.48 3.58 7.03
N ALA A 57 7.13 2.30 7.13
CA ALA A 57 7.86 1.23 6.47
C ALA A 57 6.90 0.27 5.79
N ARG A 58 7.21 -0.11 4.53
CA ARG A 58 6.52 -1.20 3.85
C ARG A 58 6.95 -2.52 4.47
N ILE A 59 5.99 -3.40 4.71
CA ILE A 59 6.24 -4.77 5.12
C ILE A 59 6.40 -5.62 3.86
N THR A 60 7.56 -6.25 3.72
CA THR A 60 7.91 -7.08 2.55
C THR A 60 7.92 -8.57 2.84
N GLY A 61 7.84 -8.95 4.11
CA GLY A 61 7.80 -10.36 4.53
C GLY A 61 7.97 -10.52 6.03
N LYS A 62 8.31 -11.74 6.45
CA LYS A 62 8.65 -12.08 7.84
C LYS A 62 10.15 -11.95 8.07
N ASP A 63 10.53 -11.50 9.24
CA ASP A 63 11.92 -11.43 9.69
C ASP A 63 12.05 -12.18 11.02
N ALA A 64 13.02 -13.08 11.14
CA ALA A 64 13.16 -13.95 12.29
C ALA A 64 13.48 -13.20 13.60
N ARG A 65 14.13 -12.03 13.50
CA ARG A 65 14.54 -11.23 14.66
C ARG A 65 13.53 -10.15 15.00
N PHE A 66 12.93 -9.53 13.99
CA PHE A 66 12.09 -8.33 14.13
C PHE A 66 10.61 -8.57 13.80
N GLY A 67 10.22 -9.82 13.57
CA GLY A 67 8.88 -10.25 13.17
C GLY A 67 8.56 -9.97 11.69
N PHE A 68 8.87 -8.76 11.22
CA PHE A 68 8.62 -8.33 9.84
C PHE A 68 9.87 -7.77 9.17
N ALA A 69 10.09 -8.19 7.93
CA ALA A 69 11.02 -7.53 7.01
C ALA A 69 10.39 -6.20 6.57
N ARG A 70 11.18 -5.13 6.64
CA ARG A 70 10.70 -3.75 6.45
C ARG A 70 11.59 -2.98 5.50
N GLU A 71 10.96 -2.24 4.59
CA GLU A 71 11.59 -1.23 3.76
C GLU A 71 11.07 0.15 4.18
N PHE A 72 11.94 0.99 4.73
CA PHE A 72 11.53 2.32 5.20
C PHE A 72 11.23 3.25 4.01
N VAL A 73 10.10 3.95 4.11
CA VAL A 73 9.65 4.91 3.10
C VAL A 73 10.13 6.29 3.50
N ASN A 74 10.77 7.01 2.57
CA ASN A 74 11.18 8.39 2.79
C ASN A 74 9.97 9.33 2.67
N PRO A 75 9.89 10.38 3.51
CA PRO A 75 8.84 11.38 3.36
C PRO A 75 9.03 12.16 2.04
N VAL A 76 7.92 12.49 1.39
CA VAL A 76 7.89 13.35 0.20
C VAL A 76 7.88 14.84 0.57
N ALA A 77 7.42 15.16 1.78
CA ALA A 77 7.50 16.47 2.38
C ALA A 77 7.71 16.34 3.89
N GLU A 78 8.51 17.23 4.48
CA GLU A 78 8.72 17.33 5.92
C GLU A 78 8.79 18.81 6.32
N SER A 79 7.95 19.22 7.26
CA SER A 79 8.04 20.54 7.89
C SER A 79 7.85 20.42 9.40
N GLY A 80 8.55 21.27 10.16
CA GLY A 80 8.53 21.22 11.62
C GLY A 80 7.12 21.28 12.22
N MET A 81 6.22 22.06 11.62
CA MET A 81 4.86 22.29 12.11
C MET A 81 3.82 21.36 11.48
N ALA A 82 3.92 21.02 10.19
CA ALA A 82 2.93 20.18 9.49
C ALA A 82 3.24 18.67 9.55
N GLY A 83 4.44 18.30 10.01
CA GLY A 83 4.85 16.91 10.11
C GLY A 83 5.48 16.37 8.82
N LYS A 84 5.37 15.06 8.63
CA LYS A 84 5.94 14.30 7.51
C LYS A 84 4.82 13.70 6.67
N GLU A 85 4.90 13.88 5.37
CA GLU A 85 4.00 13.28 4.39
C GLU A 85 4.68 12.12 3.68
N PHE A 86 3.98 11.00 3.55
CA PHE A 86 4.48 9.80 2.87
C PHE A 86 3.53 9.42 1.76
N GLU A 87 4.07 9.26 0.56
CA GLU A 87 3.33 8.77 -0.59
C GLU A 87 3.44 7.25 -0.67
N LEU A 88 2.31 6.55 -0.55
CA LEU A 88 2.23 5.10 -0.51
C LEU A 88 1.45 4.57 -1.70
N ASN A 89 1.94 3.49 -2.30
CA ASN A 89 1.20 2.71 -3.29
C ASN A 89 0.62 1.44 -2.63
N ASN A 90 -0.07 0.60 -3.42
CA ASN A 90 -0.60 -0.68 -2.93
C ASN A 90 0.44 -1.51 -2.17
N GLY A 91 0.07 -1.95 -0.96
CA GLY A 91 0.96 -2.70 -0.08
C GLY A 91 0.52 -2.64 1.38
N VAL A 92 1.26 -3.36 2.24
CA VAL A 92 1.05 -3.34 3.69
C VAL A 92 2.18 -2.53 4.33
N TYR A 93 1.84 -1.65 5.26
CA TYR A 93 2.78 -0.74 5.90
C TYR A 93 2.59 -0.76 7.41
N GLU A 94 3.69 -0.55 8.10
CA GLU A 94 3.71 -0.14 9.48
C GLU A 94 3.96 1.36 9.56
N VAL A 95 3.10 2.05 10.30
CA VAL A 95 3.17 3.49 10.51
C VAL A 95 3.44 3.73 11.98
N CYS A 96 4.55 4.39 12.27
CA CYS A 96 4.89 4.91 13.59
C CYS A 96 4.67 6.43 13.58
N ASN A 97 3.79 6.92 14.44
CA ASN A 97 3.54 8.35 14.62
C ASN A 97 3.85 8.71 16.07
N ALA A 98 4.94 9.42 16.32
CA ALA A 98 5.40 9.77 17.65
C ALA A 98 5.42 8.59 18.64
N GLY A 99 5.87 7.42 18.19
CA GLY A 99 5.97 6.19 19.00
C GLY A 99 4.72 5.31 18.99
N GLU A 100 3.56 5.82 18.61
CA GLU A 100 2.36 5.01 18.41
C GLU A 100 2.44 4.26 17.08
N ARG A 101 2.26 2.94 17.11
CA ARG A 101 2.41 2.06 15.94
C ARG A 101 1.06 1.49 15.52
N LYS A 102 0.78 1.55 14.22
CA LYS A 102 -0.37 0.89 13.59
C LYS A 102 0.03 0.24 12.27
N PHE A 103 -0.76 -0.73 11.83
CA PHE A 103 -0.61 -1.35 10.53
C PHE A 103 -1.72 -0.89 9.60
N ILE A 104 -1.35 -0.54 8.37
CA ILE A 104 -2.28 -0.14 7.32
C ILE A 104 -2.04 -0.98 6.07
N LYS A 105 -3.10 -1.22 5.33
CA LYS A 105 -3.06 -1.76 3.97
C LYS A 105 -3.56 -0.69 3.02
N VAL A 106 -2.74 -0.39 2.02
CA VAL A 106 -3.13 0.43 0.87
C VAL A 106 -3.58 -0.50 -0.22
N ILE A 107 -4.83 -0.34 -0.66
CA ILE A 107 -5.38 -1.08 -1.79
C ILE A 107 -6.28 -0.14 -2.59
N ASP A 108 -6.04 -0.08 -3.90
CA ASP A 108 -6.86 0.66 -4.86
C ASP A 108 -7.01 2.16 -4.54
N GLY A 109 -5.97 2.73 -3.94
CA GLY A 109 -5.94 4.12 -3.47
C GLY A 109 -6.72 4.37 -2.19
N GLN A 110 -7.03 3.32 -1.42
CA GLN A 110 -7.69 3.42 -0.11
C GLN A 110 -6.77 2.93 1.00
N VAL A 111 -6.88 3.55 2.17
CA VAL A 111 -6.15 3.15 3.39
C VAL A 111 -7.09 2.38 4.30
N ILE A 112 -6.71 1.16 4.62
CA ILE A 112 -7.46 0.27 5.52
C ILE A 112 -6.57 -0.01 6.74
N ASN A 113 -7.07 0.24 7.95
CA ASN A 113 -6.36 -0.19 9.15
C ASN A 113 -6.49 -1.71 9.29
N VAL A 114 -5.39 -2.39 9.59
CA VAL A 114 -5.36 -3.83 9.79
C VAL A 114 -4.72 -4.15 11.12
N SER A 115 -5.13 -5.25 11.72
CA SER A 115 -4.51 -5.81 12.90
C SER A 115 -3.16 -6.44 12.55
N LYS A 116 -2.26 -6.55 13.54
CA LYS A 116 -0.97 -7.23 13.36
C LYS A 116 -1.12 -8.68 12.89
N SER A 117 -2.17 -9.39 13.33
CA SER A 117 -2.46 -10.78 12.92
C SER A 117 -2.80 -10.89 11.44
N GLU A 118 -3.55 -9.94 10.87
CA GLU A 118 -3.92 -9.93 9.45
C GLU A 118 -2.74 -9.64 8.52
N VAL A 119 -1.64 -9.08 9.06
CA VAL A 119 -0.39 -8.87 8.31
C VAL A 119 0.43 -10.17 8.18
N VAL A 120 0.23 -11.13 9.10
CA VAL A 120 1.01 -12.38 9.21
C VAL A 120 0.36 -13.54 8.45
N ALA A 121 -0.94 -13.43 8.17
CA ALA A 121 -1.78 -14.39 7.46
C ALA A 121 -1.47 -14.43 5.95
#